data_AF-A0A954J6D9-F1
#
_entry.id   AF-A0A954J6D9-F1
#
_cell.length_a   1.000
_cell.length_b   1.000
_cell.length_c   1.000
_cell.angle_alpha   90.00
_cell.angle_beta   90.00
_cell.angle_gamma   90.00
#
_symmetry.space_group_name_H-M   'P 1'
#
loop_
_entity.id
_entity.type
_entity.pdbx_description
1 polymer ?
#
loop_
_entity_poly.entity_id
_entity_poly.type
_entity_poly.pdbx_seq_one_letter_code
_entity_poly.pdbx_strand_id
1 'polypeptide(L)'
;MGLAHIRQVWEQCLPCFPATFKSEHRDIVIHAGGDVAFVHGVHHFVPTPAEHPCGSTWMRVTLGFRRIGGAWKVLHEHVSIPFNPLNGQAWYVKNPDVVDRPDYGQPTETSCSRETN
;
A
#
# COMPACT_ATOMS: atom_id res chain seq x y z
N MET A 1 -4.64 -14.82 8.37
CA MET A 1 -5.73 -15.33 7.50
C MET A 1 -5.25 -16.59 6.80
N GLY A 2 -6.11 -17.59 6.59
CA GLY A 2 -5.75 -18.84 5.89
C GLY A 2 -5.88 -18.75 4.36
N LEU A 3 -5.33 -19.73 3.63
CA LEU A 3 -5.26 -19.73 2.16
C LEU A 3 -6.62 -19.58 1.47
N ALA A 4 -7.65 -20.28 1.96
CA ALA A 4 -9.00 -20.20 1.38
C ALA A 4 -9.58 -18.78 1.48
N HIS A 5 -9.32 -18.08 2.59
CA HIS A 5 -9.79 -16.72 2.79
C HIS A 5 -9.05 -15.74 1.87
N ILE A 6 -7.73 -15.89 1.74
CA ILE A 6 -6.93 -15.07 0.80
C ILE A 6 -7.43 -15.26 -0.63
N ARG A 7 -7.70 -16.51 -1.03
CA ARG A 7 -8.26 -16.82 -2.34
C ARG A 7 -9.60 -16.11 -2.57
N GLN A 8 -10.52 -16.22 -1.60
CA GLN A 8 -11.83 -15.56 -1.69
C GLN A 8 -11.71 -14.04 -1.82
N VAL A 9 -10.80 -13.42 -1.05
CA VAL A 9 -10.53 -11.98 -1.14
C VAL A 9 -10.05 -11.60 -2.54
N TRP A 10 -9.11 -12.35 -3.11
CA TRP A 10 -8.62 -12.08 -4.47
C TRP A 10 -9.67 -12.36 -5.55
N GLU A 11 -10.48 -13.40 -5.42
CA GLU A 11 -11.60 -13.68 -6.34
C GLU A 11 -12.63 -12.56 -6.36
N GLN A 12 -12.85 -11.87 -5.24
CA GLN A 12 -13.73 -10.70 -5.14
C GLN A 12 -13.05 -9.41 -5.61
N CYS A 13 -11.73 -9.28 -5.40
CA CYS A 13 -10.96 -8.07 -5.70
C CYS A 13 -10.60 -7.96 -7.19
N LEU A 14 -10.17 -9.05 -7.84
CA LEU A 14 -9.71 -9.05 -9.24
C LEU A 14 -10.75 -8.51 -10.24
N PRO A 15 -12.07 -8.79 -10.11
CA PRO A 15 -13.08 -8.18 -10.96
C PRO A 15 -13.18 -6.66 -10.87
N CYS A 16 -12.65 -6.03 -9.81
CA CYS A 16 -12.58 -4.59 -9.65
C CYS A 16 -11.40 -3.95 -10.40
N PHE A 17 -10.56 -4.74 -11.07
CA PHE A 17 -9.44 -4.27 -11.89
C PHE A 17 -9.85 -4.25 -13.37
N PRO A 18 -9.21 -3.40 -14.20
CA PRO A 18 -9.40 -3.47 -15.64
C PRO A 18 -8.83 -4.79 -16.18
N ALA A 19 -9.26 -5.18 -17.38
CA ALA A 19 -8.82 -6.40 -18.03
C ALA A 19 -7.29 -6.45 -18.25
N THR A 20 -6.62 -5.30 -18.28
CA THR A 20 -5.16 -5.21 -18.43
C THR A 20 -4.60 -4.22 -17.42
N PHE A 21 -3.63 -4.67 -16.64
CA PHE A 21 -2.83 -3.84 -15.76
C PHE A 21 -1.46 -4.50 -15.57
N LYS A 22 -0.48 -3.70 -15.13
CA LYS A 22 0.83 -4.19 -14.70
C LYS A 22 0.99 -3.92 -13.20
N SER A 23 1.92 -4.65 -12.61
CA SER A 23 2.40 -4.43 -11.24
C SER A 23 3.83 -3.91 -11.34
N GLU A 24 4.07 -2.74 -10.76
CA GLU A 24 5.38 -2.10 -10.65
C GLU A 24 5.85 -2.16 -9.20
N HIS A 25 7.13 -2.43 -9.00
CA HIS A 25 7.77 -2.44 -7.68
C HIS A 25 9.03 -1.59 -7.70
N ARG A 26 9.29 -0.84 -6.63
CA ARG A 26 10.52 -0.06 -6.41
C ARG A 26 11.07 -0.29 -5.01
N ASP A 27 12.36 0.00 -4.86
CA ASP A 27 13.09 -0.08 -3.58
C ASP A 27 12.91 -1.40 -2.84
N ILE A 28 12.95 -2.49 -3.61
CA ILE A 28 12.82 -3.84 -3.06
C ILE A 28 14.10 -4.19 -2.31
N VAL A 29 13.94 -4.41 -1.00
CA VAL A 29 14.97 -4.88 -0.10
C VAL A 29 14.62 -6.28 0.38
N ILE A 30 15.60 -7.18 0.36
CA ILE A 30 15.44 -8.58 0.74
C ILE A 30 16.43 -8.89 1.86
N HIS A 31 15.92 -9.44 2.96
CA HIS A 31 16.73 -9.98 4.05
C HIS A 31 16.39 -11.47 4.21
N ALA A 32 17.37 -12.35 4.07
CA ALA A 32 17.18 -13.79 4.20
C ALA A 32 18.21 -14.40 5.17
N GLY A 33 17.76 -15.35 5.99
CA GLY A 33 18.60 -16.08 6.93
C GLY A 33 18.00 -17.43 7.27
N GLY A 34 18.78 -18.51 7.10
CA GLY A 34 18.27 -19.88 7.24
C GLY A 34 17.07 -20.12 6.33
N ASP A 35 15.96 -20.58 6.92
CA ASP A 35 14.71 -20.88 6.21
C ASP A 35 13.67 -19.75 6.30
N VAL A 36 14.06 -18.54 6.70
CA VAL A 36 13.16 -17.37 6.75
C VAL A 36 13.71 -16.22 5.92
N ALA A 37 12.80 -15.44 5.33
CA ALA A 37 13.15 -14.21 4.62
C ALA A 37 12.06 -13.15 4.76
N PHE A 38 12.45 -11.89 4.68
CA PHE A 38 11.58 -10.73 4.63
C PHE A 38 11.91 -9.91 3.38
N VAL A 39 10.85 -9.44 2.72
CA VAL A 39 10.96 -8.53 1.58
C VAL A 39 10.10 -7.31 1.89
N HIS A 40 10.60 -6.11 1.64
CA HIS A 40 9.80 -4.90 1.67
C HIS A 40 10.16 -3.97 0.53
N GLY A 41 9.23 -3.07 0.19
CA GLY A 41 9.42 -2.02 -0.79
C GLY A 41 8.11 -1.30 -1.07
N VAL A 42 8.01 -0.67 -2.23
CA VAL A 42 6.77 -0.04 -2.68
C VAL A 42 6.23 -0.72 -3.94
N HIS A 43 4.92 -0.74 -4.07
CA HIS A 43 4.17 -1.39 -5.13
C HIS A 43 3.13 -0.43 -5.72
N HIS A 44 2.95 -0.48 -7.04
CA HIS A 44 1.95 0.31 -7.76
C HIS A 44 1.31 -0.51 -8.87
N PHE A 45 0.00 -0.36 -9.03
CA PHE A 45 -0.68 -0.88 -10.20
C PHE A 45 -0.64 0.15 -11.33
N VAL A 46 -0.26 -0.30 -12.51
CA VAL A 46 -0.27 0.51 -13.73
C VAL A 46 -1.38 -0.01 -14.64
N PRO A 47 -2.62 0.51 -14.52
CA PRO A 47 -3.76 0.02 -15.28
C PRO A 47 -3.76 0.49 -16.74
N THR A 48 -4.47 -0.27 -17.57
CA THR A 48 -4.88 0.14 -18.92
C THR A 48 -6.40 0.00 -19.01
N PRO A 49 -7.18 1.10 -19.16
CA PRO A 49 -6.75 2.49 -19.32
C PRO A 49 -6.14 3.09 -18.04
N ALA A 50 -5.30 4.13 -18.20
CA ALA A 50 -4.46 4.68 -17.13
C ALA A 50 -5.26 5.39 -16.03
N GLU A 51 -6.48 5.81 -16.33
CA GLU A 51 -7.37 6.57 -15.44
C GLU A 51 -8.09 5.68 -14.42
N HIS A 52 -7.94 4.35 -14.51
CA HIS A 52 -8.62 3.43 -13.62
C HIS A 52 -8.18 3.65 -12.14
N PRO A 53 -9.11 3.75 -11.17
CA PRO A 53 -8.79 4.09 -9.79
C PRO A 53 -7.80 3.17 -9.07
N CYS A 54 -7.65 1.91 -9.50
CA CYS A 54 -6.67 0.99 -8.90
C CYS A 54 -5.21 1.46 -9.01
N GLY A 55 -4.90 2.33 -9.99
CA GLY A 55 -3.58 2.96 -10.13
C GLY A 55 -3.43 4.29 -9.40
N SER A 56 -4.34 4.64 -8.48
CA SER A 56 -4.38 5.98 -7.89
C SER A 56 -3.31 6.27 -6.83
N THR A 57 -2.64 5.26 -6.29
CA THR A 57 -1.66 5.39 -5.21
C THR A 57 -0.58 4.32 -5.26
N TRP A 58 0.64 4.71 -4.89
CA TRP A 58 1.67 3.77 -4.44
C TRP A 58 1.30 3.19 -3.07
N MET A 59 1.73 1.96 -2.80
CA MET A 59 1.48 1.23 -1.57
C MET A 59 2.80 0.69 -1.00
N ARG A 60 2.92 0.61 0.33
CA ARG A 60 4.01 -0.12 0.97
C ARG A 60 3.63 -1.60 1.01
N VAL A 61 4.57 -2.46 0.65
CA VAL A 61 4.42 -3.91 0.73
C VAL A 61 5.50 -4.51 1.62
N THR A 62 5.11 -5.47 2.47
CA THR A 62 6.03 -6.30 3.24
C THR A 62 5.56 -7.75 3.18
N LEU A 63 6.46 -8.64 2.76
CA LEU A 63 6.21 -10.07 2.65
C LEU A 63 7.16 -10.83 3.57
N GLY A 64 6.61 -11.74 4.36
CA GLY A 64 7.36 -12.72 5.13
C GLY A 64 7.31 -14.08 4.45
N PHE A 65 8.46 -14.73 4.30
CA PHE A 65 8.60 -16.02 3.64
C PHE A 65 9.19 -17.08 4.57
N ARG A 66 8.84 -18.34 4.31
CA ARG A 66 9.52 -19.51 4.85
C ARG A 66 9.84 -20.51 3.77
N ARG A 67 11.03 -21.12 3.84
CA ARG A 67 11.41 -22.23 2.97
C ARG A 67 10.82 -23.53 3.50
N ILE A 68 10.00 -24.19 2.68
CA ILE A 68 9.30 -25.44 3.02
C ILE A 68 9.50 -26.40 1.85
N GLY A 69 10.10 -27.57 2.10
CA GLY A 69 10.40 -28.55 1.05
C GLY A 69 11.31 -27.96 -0.05
N GLY A 70 12.28 -27.13 0.33
CA GLY A 70 13.20 -26.46 -0.60
C GLY A 70 12.65 -25.24 -1.33
N ALA A 71 11.34 -24.94 -1.23
CA ALA A 71 10.69 -23.83 -1.90
C ALA A 71 10.30 -22.69 -0.93
N TRP A 72 10.52 -21.44 -1.33
CA TRP A 72 10.04 -20.28 -0.57
C TRP A 72 8.52 -20.14 -0.71
N LYS A 73 7.83 -19.96 0.41
CA LYS A 73 6.39 -19.75 0.50
C LYS A 73 6.10 -18.46 1.24
N VAL A 74 5.16 -17.66 0.75
CA VAL A 74 4.64 -16.49 1.48
C VAL A 74 3.89 -17.00 2.71
N LEU A 75 4.34 -16.61 3.89
CA LEU A 75 3.64 -16.85 5.15
C LEU A 75 2.82 -15.64 5.59
N HIS A 76 3.26 -14.44 5.23
CA HIS A 76 2.61 -13.21 5.61
C HIS A 76 2.78 -12.16 4.51
N GLU A 77 1.73 -11.38 4.31
CA GLU A 77 1.72 -10.22 3.43
C GLU A 77 1.03 -9.07 4.18
N HIS A 78 1.65 -7.89 4.12
CA HIS A 78 1.09 -6.65 4.62
C HIS A 78 1.22 -5.61 3.51
N VAL A 79 0.08 -5.13 3.03
CA VAL A 79 -0.03 -4.00 2.09
C VAL A 79 -0.72 -2.84 2.80
N SER A 80 -0.20 -1.63 2.67
CA SER A 80 -0.78 -0.47 3.34
C SER A 80 -0.48 0.85 2.65
N ILE A 81 -1.33 1.84 2.93
CA ILE A 81 -1.13 3.25 2.63
C ILE A 81 -1.25 4.05 3.93
N PRO A 82 -0.62 5.23 4.03
CA PRO A 82 -0.84 6.12 5.16
C PRO A 82 -2.27 6.67 5.18
N PHE A 83 -2.69 7.21 6.32
CA PHE A 83 -4.00 7.86 6.48
C PHE A 83 -3.89 9.02 7.47
N ASN A 84 -4.78 10.00 7.40
CA ASN A 84 -4.87 11.09 8.37
C ASN A 84 -5.67 10.61 9.61
N PRO A 85 -5.09 10.64 10.82
CA PRO A 85 -5.74 10.14 12.03
C PRO A 85 -6.86 11.04 12.55
N LEU A 86 -6.93 12.31 12.15
CA LEU A 86 -7.97 13.25 12.59
C LEU A 86 -9.31 13.02 11.85
N ASN A 87 -9.26 12.57 10.60
CA ASN A 87 -10.46 12.39 9.77
C ASN A 87 -10.59 10.99 9.14
N GLY A 88 -9.64 10.09 9.39
CA GLY A 88 -9.62 8.72 8.85
C GLY A 88 -9.35 8.62 7.35
N GLN A 89 -9.04 9.72 6.67
CA GLN A 89 -8.88 9.73 5.22
C GLN A 89 -7.57 9.06 4.80
N ALA A 90 -7.65 8.09 3.88
CA ALA A 90 -6.48 7.50 3.26
C ALA A 90 -5.68 8.54 2.47
N TRP A 91 -4.35 8.45 2.54
CA TRP A 91 -3.44 9.34 1.83
C TRP A 91 -2.83 8.62 0.64
N TYR A 92 -3.09 9.17 -0.55
CA TYR A 92 -2.68 8.55 -1.81
C TYR A 92 -1.34 9.11 -2.24
N VAL A 93 -0.31 8.28 -2.12
CA VAL A 93 1.06 8.61 -2.52
C VAL A 93 1.15 8.62 -4.04
N LYS A 94 1.48 9.78 -4.62
CA LYS A 94 1.61 9.94 -6.09
C LYS A 94 3.00 9.63 -6.61
N ASN A 95 4.02 9.92 -5.82
CA ASN A 95 5.42 9.66 -6.15
C ASN A 95 6.12 9.05 -4.93
N PRO A 96 6.64 7.81 -5.00
CA PRO A 96 7.27 7.14 -3.87
C PRO A 96 8.67 7.71 -3.55
N ASP A 97 9.29 8.43 -4.49
CA ASP A 97 10.64 8.99 -4.35
C ASP A 97 10.63 10.35 -3.63
N VAL A 98 9.46 10.94 -3.43
CA VAL A 98 9.27 12.20 -2.71
C VAL A 98 8.71 11.88 -1.33
N VAL A 99 9.25 12.53 -0.30
CA VAL A 99 8.67 12.48 1.06
C VAL A 99 7.36 13.26 1.06
N ASP A 100 6.33 12.60 0.53
CA ASP A 100 4.95 13.06 0.50
C ASP A 100 4.21 12.38 1.66
N ARG A 101 3.81 13.18 2.65
CA ARG A 101 3.15 12.70 3.86
C ARG A 101 1.92 13.55 4.16
N PRO A 102 0.87 12.96 4.74
CA PRO A 102 -0.22 13.75 5.29
C PRO A 102 0.34 14.82 6.23
N ASP A 103 -0.22 16.02 6.13
CA ASP A 103 -0.09 16.98 7.21
C ASP A 103 -0.89 16.47 8.40
N TYR A 104 -0.17 15.91 9.37
CA TYR A 104 -0.75 15.33 10.58
C TYR A 104 -1.12 16.40 11.62
N GLY A 105 -0.89 17.71 11.38
CA GLY A 105 -1.08 18.70 12.44
C GLY A 105 -0.87 20.18 12.08
N GLN A 106 -1.55 20.72 11.07
CA GLN A 106 -1.89 22.14 11.09
C GLN A 106 -3.34 22.29 11.58
N PRO A 107 -3.60 23.08 12.65
CA PRO A 107 -4.96 23.49 12.96
C PRO A 107 -5.56 24.13 11.72
N THR A 108 -6.73 23.66 11.29
CA THR A 108 -7.56 24.43 10.37
C THR A 108 -7.74 25.80 11.00
N GLU A 109 -7.28 26.86 10.34
CA GLU A 109 -7.60 28.24 10.73
C GLU A 109 -9.12 28.42 10.68
N THR A 110 -9.78 28.04 11.77
CA THR A 110 -11.17 28.39 12.02
C THR A 110 -11.20 29.16 13.32
N SER A 111 -11.61 30.42 13.21
CA SER A 111 -11.88 31.40 14.27
C SER A 111 -10.68 32.10 14.91
N CYS A 112 -10.32 33.24 14.32
CA CYS A 112 -10.16 34.45 15.12
C CYS A 112 -10.75 35.62 14.30
N SER A 113 -12.08 35.74 14.34
CA SER A 113 -12.70 37.04 14.06
C SER A 113 -12.14 38.00 15.11
N ARG A 114 -11.35 38.96 14.64
CA ARG A 114 -10.87 40.07 15.44
C ARG A 114 -12.08 40.80 16.01
N GLU A 115 -12.32 40.67 17.31
CA GLU A 115 -13.02 41.71 18.06
C GLU A 115 -12.04 42.89 18.14
N THR A 116 -12.18 43.83 17.22
CA THR A 116 -11.64 45.18 17.39
C THR A 116 -12.71 46.03 18.06
N ASN A 117 -12.42 46.35 19.32
CA ASN A 117 -12.77 47.56 20.07
C ASN A 117 -14.25 47.94 20.23
#